data_AF-A0A946ISS2-F1
#
_entry.id   AF-A0A946ISS2-F1
#
_cell.length_a   1.000
_cell.length_b   1.000
_cell.length_c   1.000
_cell.angle_alpha   90.00
_cell.angle_beta   90.00
_cell.angle_gamma   90.00
#
_symmetry.space_group_name_H-M   'P 1'
#
loop_
_entity.id
_entity.type
_entity.pdbx_description
1 polymer ?
#
loop_
_entity_poly.entity_id
_entity_poly.type
_entity_poly.pdbx_seq_one_letter_code
_entity_poly.pdbx_strand_id
1 'polypeptide(L)'
;MTTKNSTTHQPLLLKAIVFFLLFTVEFTFAQAALTASGGEAVGDGGSLSYTIGQVDYIQASGSGGTASQGVQQAFTITVLGNDDFSSIEL
;
A
#
# COMPACT_ATOMS: atom_id res chain seq x y z
N MET A 1 19.32 8.66 -47.13
CA MET A 1 20.19 8.06 -46.10
C MET A 1 19.35 7.93 -44.85
N THR A 2 18.67 6.79 -44.68
CA THR A 2 17.68 6.61 -43.61
C THR A 2 18.29 5.71 -42.56
N THR A 3 18.65 6.30 -41.42
CA THR A 3 19.26 5.62 -40.28
C THR A 3 18.18 4.78 -39.58
N LYS A 4 18.22 3.47 -39.79
CA LYS A 4 17.38 2.50 -39.07
C LYS A 4 17.85 2.49 -37.61
N ASN A 5 17.11 3.16 -36.73
CA ASN A 5 17.39 3.10 -35.30
C ASN A 5 17.24 1.64 -34.83
N SER A 6 18.17 1.18 -34.01
CA SER A 6 18.26 -0.21 -33.57
C SER A 6 17.41 -0.40 -32.31
N THR A 7 16.15 -0.83 -32.48
CA THR A 7 15.27 -1.26 -31.37
C THR A 7 15.22 -2.77 -31.18
N THR A 8 16.13 -3.51 -31.83
CA THR A 8 16.16 -4.99 -31.85
C THR A 8 16.25 -5.61 -30.45
N HIS A 9 16.84 -4.91 -29.47
CA HIS A 9 17.00 -5.41 -28.10
C HIS A 9 15.84 -5.03 -27.16
N GLN A 10 14.99 -4.08 -27.53
CA GLN A 10 13.82 -3.68 -26.74
C GLN A 10 12.83 -4.83 -26.48
N PRO A 11 12.46 -5.70 -27.45
CA PRO A 11 11.58 -6.83 -27.18
C PRO A 11 12.24 -7.89 -26.30
N LEU A 12 13.57 -8.02 -26.34
CA LEU A 12 14.32 -8.94 -25.49
C LEU A 12 14.36 -8.44 -24.03
N LEU A 13 14.62 -7.14 -23.84
CA LEU A 13 14.58 -6.48 -22.55
C LEU A 13 13.19 -6.58 -21.90
N LEU A 14 12.13 -6.33 -22.66
CA LEU A 14 10.76 -6.43 -22.14
C LEU A 14 10.43 -7.86 -21.68
N LYS A 15 10.82 -8.88 -22.46
CA LYS A 15 10.65 -10.28 -22.08
C LYS A 15 11.45 -10.64 -20.82
N ALA A 16 12.67 -10.13 -20.69
CA ALA A 16 13.50 -10.35 -19.50
C ALA A 16 12.88 -9.71 -18.25
N ILE A 17 12.33 -8.50 -18.37
CA ILE A 17 11.61 -7.81 -17.28
C ILE A 17 10.38 -8.61 -16.85
N VAL A 18 9.55 -9.04 -17.82
CA VAL A 18 8.35 -9.84 -17.53
C VAL A 18 8.72 -11.17 -16.86
N PHE A 19 9.77 -11.85 -17.34
CA PHE A 19 10.26 -13.08 -16.75
C PHE A 19 10.71 -12.90 -15.30
N PHE A 20 11.47 -11.84 -15.01
CA PHE A 20 11.86 -11.51 -13.63
C PHE A 20 10.66 -11.18 -12.76
N LEU A 21 9.71 -10.38 -13.27
CA LEU A 21 8.51 -9.99 -12.52
C LEU A 21 7.69 -11.23 -12.10
N LEU A 22 7.52 -12.19 -13.01
CA LEU A 22 6.79 -13.44 -12.76
C LEU A 22 7.48 -14.33 -11.72
N PHE A 23 8.82 -14.35 -11.70
CA PHE A 23 9.58 -15.15 -10.72
C PHE A 23 9.61 -14.52 -9.33
N THR A 24 9.48 -13.20 -9.23
CA THR A 24 9.56 -12.49 -7.93
C THR A 24 8.28 -12.52 -7.11
N VAL A 25 7.14 -12.87 -7.70
CA VAL A 25 5.83 -12.83 -7.01
C VAL A 25 5.76 -13.81 -5.84
N GLU A 26 6.39 -14.98 -5.93
CA GLU A 26 6.36 -15.96 -4.84
C GLU A 26 7.21 -15.56 -3.62
N PHE A 27 8.07 -14.55 -3.77
CA PHE A 27 8.91 -14.03 -2.69
C PHE A 27 8.38 -12.75 -2.06
N THR A 28 7.16 -12.32 -2.42
CA THR A 28 6.54 -11.18 -1.74
C THR A 28 5.87 -11.63 -0.45
N PHE A 29 6.38 -11.14 0.67
CA PHE A 29 5.72 -11.30 1.97
C PHE A 29 4.72 -10.17 2.16
N ALA A 30 3.45 -10.50 2.37
CA ALA A 30 2.47 -9.54 2.86
C ALA A 30 2.72 -9.28 4.35
N GLN A 31 2.25 -8.13 4.83
CA GLN A 31 2.29 -7.78 6.24
C GLN A 31 1.43 -8.78 7.02
N ALA A 32 2.02 -9.54 7.94
CA ALA A 32 1.28 -10.42 8.83
C ALA A 32 0.84 -9.63 10.07
N ALA A 33 -0.47 -9.46 10.25
CA ALA A 33 -1.03 -8.78 11.41
C ALA A 33 -1.44 -9.79 12.49
N LEU A 34 -1.02 -9.58 13.74
CA LEU A 34 -1.71 -10.17 14.89
C LEU A 34 -3.02 -9.39 15.12
N THR A 35 -4.14 -10.01 14.75
CA THR A 35 -5.47 -9.46 15.03
C THR A 35 -5.90 -9.91 16.42
N ALA A 36 -6.35 -8.97 17.25
CA ALA A 36 -6.95 -9.29 18.55
C ALA A 36 -8.30 -10.03 18.38
N SER A 37 -9.03 -9.72 17.30
CA SER A 37 -10.28 -10.39 16.93
C SER A 37 -10.59 -10.17 15.45
N GLY A 38 -11.61 -10.83 14.90
CA GLY A 38 -12.07 -10.67 13.52
C GLY A 38 -13.26 -11.57 13.23
N GLY A 39 -13.84 -11.41 12.05
CA GLY A 39 -14.98 -12.22 11.62
C GLY A 39 -15.58 -11.77 10.29
N GLU A 40 -16.72 -12.35 9.96
CA GLU A 40 -17.52 -12.02 8.79
C GLU A 40 -18.84 -11.40 9.25
N ALA A 41 -19.12 -10.18 8.81
CA ALA A 41 -20.43 -9.55 8.97
C ALA A 41 -21.28 -9.94 7.76
N VAL A 42 -22.41 -10.62 7.97
CA VAL A 42 -23.31 -11.07 6.89
C VAL A 42 -24.67 -10.39 7.05
N GLY A 43 -25.20 -9.85 5.95
CA GLY A 43 -26.56 -9.32 5.88
C GLY A 43 -27.16 -9.44 4.47
N ASP A 44 -28.38 -8.96 4.29
CA ASP A 44 -29.12 -9.09 3.03
C ASP A 44 -28.41 -8.41 1.83
N GLY A 45 -27.52 -7.46 2.10
CA GLY A 45 -26.69 -6.77 1.09
C GLY A 45 -25.36 -7.46 0.78
N GLY A 46 -25.03 -8.59 1.42
CA GLY A 46 -23.77 -9.32 1.22
C GLY A 46 -22.98 -9.55 2.51
N SER A 47 -21.74 -10.02 2.35
CA SER A 47 -20.81 -10.28 3.46
C SER A 47 -19.61 -9.32 3.43
N LEU A 48 -19.11 -8.95 4.60
CA LEU A 48 -17.94 -8.13 4.79
C LEU A 48 -17.01 -8.75 5.85
N SER A 49 -15.80 -9.11 5.44
CA SER A 49 -14.73 -9.54 6.34
C SER A 49 -14.21 -8.34 7.12
N TYR A 50 -14.03 -8.50 8.43
CA TYR A 50 -13.44 -7.47 9.29
C TYR A 50 -12.41 -8.07 10.26
N THR A 51 -11.49 -7.22 10.69
CA THR A 51 -10.46 -7.55 11.67
C THR A 51 -10.32 -6.42 12.68
N ILE A 52 -10.16 -6.77 13.95
CA ILE A 52 -9.81 -5.85 15.04
C ILE A 52 -8.33 -6.05 15.34
N GLY A 53 -7.51 -5.06 15.01
CA GLY A 53 -6.09 -5.05 15.32
C GLY A 53 -5.83 -5.04 16.82
N GLN A 54 -4.69 -5.58 17.25
CA GLN A 54 -4.21 -5.39 18.61
C GLN A 54 -3.94 -3.89 18.83
N VAL A 55 -4.42 -3.33 19.95
CA VAL A 55 -4.12 -1.95 20.34
C VAL A 55 -2.64 -1.89 20.71
N ASP A 56 -1.83 -1.36 19.80
CA ASP A 56 -0.46 -0.97 20.08
C ASP A 56 -0.35 0.54 19.89
N TYR A 57 0.04 1.23 20.94
CA TYR A 57 0.17 2.69 20.99
C TYR A 57 1.61 3.11 21.22
N ILE A 58 2.55 2.15 21.27
CA ILE A 58 3.95 2.46 21.54
C ILE A 58 4.59 2.91 20.23
N GLN A 59 4.83 4.21 20.15
CA GLN A 59 5.71 4.80 19.17
C GLN A 59 7.15 4.76 19.69
N ALA A 60 8.00 3.95 19.06
CA ALA A 60 9.42 3.97 19.34
C ALA A 60 10.06 5.20 18.69
N SER A 61 10.92 5.92 19.42
CA SER A 61 11.63 7.10 18.92
C SER A 61 13.13 6.99 19.18
N GLY A 62 13.95 7.36 18.21
CA GLY A 62 15.41 7.42 18.34
C GLY A 62 16.05 8.41 17.37
N SER A 63 17.38 8.42 17.30
CA SER A 63 18.12 9.33 16.39
C SER A 63 17.79 9.12 14.90
N GLY A 64 17.21 7.97 14.54
CA GLY A 64 16.73 7.66 13.19
C GLY A 64 15.26 8.02 12.91
N GLY A 65 14.55 8.64 13.86
CA GLY A 65 13.14 9.02 13.71
C GLY A 65 12.19 8.19 14.58
N THR A 66 10.92 8.14 14.18
CA THR A 66 9.84 7.46 14.91
C THR A 66 9.32 6.26 14.15
N ALA A 67 9.05 5.15 14.85
CA ALA A 67 8.39 3.98 14.32
C ALA A 67 7.13 3.70 15.16
N SER A 68 5.95 3.82 14.54
CA SER A 68 4.71 3.32 15.14
C SER A 68 4.62 1.80 14.92
N GLN A 69 4.39 1.07 16.00
CA GLN A 69 4.13 -0.36 15.95
C GLN A 69 2.68 -0.65 15.52
N GLY A 70 2.44 -1.86 15.00
CA GLY A 70 1.13 -2.31 14.55
C GLY A 70 0.86 -2.09 13.05
N VAL A 71 0.18 -3.07 12.43
CA VAL A 71 -0.19 -3.09 11.00
C VAL A 71 -1.41 -2.21 10.72
N GLN A 72 -2.34 -2.09 11.68
CA GLN A 72 -3.54 -1.27 11.54
C GLN A 72 -3.30 0.11 12.15
N GLN A 73 -2.91 1.06 11.32
CA GLN A 73 -2.84 2.47 11.69
C GLN A 73 -4.19 3.12 11.35
N ALA A 74 -4.83 3.74 12.35
CA ALA A 74 -6.03 4.53 12.09
C ALA A 74 -5.65 5.73 11.21
N PHE A 75 -6.35 5.90 10.09
CA PHE A 75 -6.27 7.14 9.32
C PHE A 75 -7.50 7.99 9.65
N THR A 76 -7.26 9.25 10.01
CA THR A 76 -8.33 10.22 10.20
C THR A 76 -8.51 10.98 8.89
N ILE A 77 -9.72 10.93 8.32
CA ILE A 77 -10.08 11.83 7.22
C ILE A 77 -10.43 13.18 7.85
N THR A 78 -9.51 14.12 7.80
CA THR A 78 -9.80 15.52 8.11
C THR A 78 -10.32 16.17 6.83
N VAL A 79 -11.58 16.60 6.84
CA VAL A 79 -12.10 17.45 5.77
C VAL A 79 -11.56 18.84 6.01
N LEU A 80 -10.70 19.33 5.12
CA LEU A 80 -10.27 20.71 5.12
C LEU A 80 -11.47 21.55 4.64
N GLY A 81 -11.99 22.43 5.51
CA GLY A 81 -12.92 23.45 5.07
C GLY A 81 -12.17 24.50 4.24
N ASN A 82 -12.82 25.08 3.23
CA ASN A 82 -12.23 26.19 2.45
C ASN A 82 -11.79 27.37 3.36
N ASP A 83 -12.45 27.52 4.51
CA ASP A 83 -12.14 28.55 5.50
C ASP A 83 -10.72 28.40 6.08
N ASP A 84 -10.19 27.18 6.14
CA ASP A 84 -8.87 26.89 6.73
C ASP A 84 -7.72 27.07 5.72
N PHE A 85 -8.01 27.10 4.42
CA PHE A 85 -7.01 27.14 3.34
C PHE A 85 -7.45 28.05 2.19
N SER A 86 -7.48 29.35 2.46
CA SER A 86 -7.81 30.42 1.51
C SER A 86 -6.99 30.45 0.21
N SER A 87 -5.89 29.70 0.12
CA SER A 87 -5.07 29.58 -1.09
C SER A 87 -5.54 28.49 -2.06
N ILE A 88 -6.55 27.70 -1.68
CA ILE A 88 -7.17 26.69 -2.55
C ILE A 88 -8.51 27.27 -3.02
N GLU A 89 -8.48 28.05 -4.09
CA GLU A 89 -9.68 28.50 -4.79
C GLU A 89 -10.04 27.49 -5.89
N LEU A 90 -11.34 27.14 -6.00
CA LEU A 90 -11.87 26.23 -7.01
C LEU A 90 -12.38 26.99 -8.23
#